data_AF-A0A428P9F6-F1
#
_entry.id   AF-A0A428P9F6-F1
#
_cell.length_a   1.000
_cell.length_b   1.000
_cell.length_c   1.000
_cell.angle_alpha   90.00
_cell.angle_beta   90.00
_cell.angle_gamma   90.00
#
_symmetry.space_group_name_H-M   'P 1'
#
loop_
_entity.id
_entity.type
_entity.pdbx_description
1 polymer ?
#
loop_
_entity_poly.entity_id
_entity_poly.type
_entity_poly.pdbx_seq_one_letter_code
_entity_poly.pdbx_strand_id
1 'polypeptide(L)' 'MALSYQEAKLIQDTIPALTDHGERITTTLYRRMLRDHPELNNHFNPASLANGRMPRALMAVILNYASNINNITELIPKLE' A
#
# COMPACT_ATOMS: atom_id res chain seq x y z
N MET A 1 -19.20 5.15 0.19
CA MET A 1 -19.18 6.49 -0.44
C MET A 1 -18.28 6.40 -1.66
N ALA A 2 -18.71 6.94 -2.80
CA ALA A 2 -17.86 7.04 -3.99
C ALA A 2 -16.92 8.26 -3.83
N LEU A 3 -15.71 8.16 -4.35
CA LEU A 3 -14.76 9.28 -4.39
C LEU A 3 -15.28 10.36 -5.35
N SER A 4 -15.10 11.62 -4.99
CA SER A 4 -15.29 12.74 -5.92
C SER A 4 -14.21 12.72 -7.02
N TYR A 5 -14.50 13.39 -8.13
CA TYR A 5 -13.52 13.57 -9.21
C TYR A 5 -12.22 14.21 -8.73
N GLN A 6 -12.29 15.19 -7.82
CA GLN A 6 -11.11 15.87 -7.28
C GLN A 6 -10.25 14.93 -6.43
N GLU A 7 -10.87 14.09 -5.60
CA GLU A 7 -10.16 13.09 -4.80
C GLU A 7 -9.52 12.01 -5.68
N ALA A 8 -10.24 11.51 -6.68
CA ALA A 8 -9.70 10.52 -7.62
C ALA A 8 -8.50 11.08 -8.41
N LYS A 9 -8.60 12.34 -8.86
CA LYS A 9 -7.51 13.03 -9.55
C LYS A 9 -6.29 13.20 -8.65
N LEU A 10 -6.50 13.64 -7.40
CA LEU A 10 -5.42 13.79 -6.43
C LEU A 10 -4.68 12.47 -6.23
N ILE A 11 -5.41 11.35 -6.09
CA ILE A 11 -4.79 10.03 -5.92
C ILE A 11 -3.98 9.64 -7.16
N GLN A 12 -4.51 9.85 -8.37
CA GLN A 12 -3.77 9.58 -9.62
C GLN A 12 -2.48 10.40 -9.72
N ASP A 13 -2.53 11.68 -9.34
CA ASP A 13 -1.36 12.57 -9.34
C ASP A 13 -0.27 12.10 -8.36
N THR A 14 -0.60 11.28 -7.35
CA THR A 14 0.39 10.69 -6.44
C THR A 14 1.08 9.44 -6.98
N ILE A 15 0.55 8.80 -8.02
CA ILE A 15 1.09 7.53 -8.56
C ILE A 15 2.58 7.60 -8.89
N PRO A 16 3.09 8.66 -9.58
CA PRO A 16 4.52 8.75 -9.89
C PRO A 16 5.40 8.77 -8.63
N ALA A 17 5.00 9.54 -7.62
CA ALA A 17 5.74 9.63 -6.35
C ALA A 17 5.67 8.31 -5.56
N LEU A 18 4.53 7.63 -5.57
CA LEU A 18 4.35 6.32 -4.95
C LEU A 18 5.19 5.24 -5.65
N THR A 19 5.38 5.36 -6.95
CA THR A 19 6.20 4.42 -7.74
C THR A 19 7.69 4.61 -7.43
N ASP A 20 8.15 5.86 -7.38
CA ASP A 20 9.57 6.17 -7.13
C ASP A 20 9.99 5.96 -5.67
N HIS A 21 9.07 6.14 -4.72
CA HIS A 21 9.37 6.08 -3.28
C HIS A 21 8.69 4.94 -2.52
N GLY A 22 8.00 4.05 -3.22
CA GLY A 22 7.11 3.06 -2.61
C GLY A 22 7.77 2.16 -1.57
N GLU A 23 8.97 1.64 -1.85
CA GLU A 23 9.72 0.80 -0.92
C GLU A 23 10.11 1.55 0.36
N ARG A 24 10.48 2.84 0.24
CA ARG A 24 10.83 3.68 1.40
C ARG A 24 9.60 3.99 2.25
N ILE A 25 8.46 4.24 1.60
CA ILE A 25 7.17 4.50 2.27
C ILE A 25 6.75 3.27 3.07
N THR A 26 6.69 2.10 2.43
CA THR A 26 6.22 0.87 3.08
C THR A 26 7.19 0.38 4.15
N THR A 27 8.50 0.53 3.95
CA THR A 27 9.49 0.27 5.03
C THR A 27 9.27 1.18 6.24
N THR A 28 9.02 2.47 6.01
CA THR A 28 8.74 3.42 7.10
C THR A 28 7.44 3.10 7.81
N LEU A 29 6.41 2.68 7.06
CA LEU A 29 5.13 2.22 7.59
C LEU A 29 5.33 1.04 8.55
N TYR A 30 5.95 -0.05 8.11
CA TYR A 30 6.16 -1.24 8.94
C TYR A 30 7.03 -0.93 10.16
N ARG A 31 8.08 -0.11 10.01
CA ARG A 31 8.93 0.30 11.14
C ARG A 31 8.14 1.06 12.19
N ARG A 32 7.31 2.03 11.80
CA ARG A 32 6.48 2.80 12.74
C ARG A 32 5.40 1.93 13.37
N MET A 33 4.70 1.14 12.56
CA MET A 33 3.64 0.25 13.01
C MET A 33 4.14 -0.74 14.06
N LEU A 34 5.26 -1.43 13.83
CA LEU A 34 5.77 -2.41 14.79
C LEU A 34 6.42 -1.78 16.04
N ARG A 35 6.89 -0.53 15.93
CA ARG A 35 7.38 0.24 17.08
C ARG A 35 6.24 0.69 17.97
N ASP A 36 5.18 1.22 17.38
CA ASP A 36 4.05 1.81 18.09
C ASP A 36 3.04 0.74 18.54
N HIS A 37 2.99 -0.40 17.84
CA HIS A 37 2.15 -1.57 18.11
C HIS A 37 2.98 -2.87 18.18
N PRO A 38 3.79 -3.06 19.23
CA PRO A 38 4.65 -4.23 19.36
C PRO A 38 3.87 -5.56 19.44
N GLU A 39 2.59 -5.54 19.82
CA GLU A 39 1.68 -6.69 19.79
C GLU A 39 1.56 -7.33 18.40
N LEU A 40 1.76 -6.54 17.35
CA LEU A 40 1.69 -7.01 15.97
C LEU A 40 2.90 -7.87 15.56
N ASN A 41 4.00 -7.85 16.32
CA ASN A 41 5.18 -8.68 16.00
C ASN A 41 4.86 -10.18 15.92
N ASN A 42 3.84 -10.66 16.65
CA ASN A 42 3.41 -12.06 16.62
C ASN A 42 2.60 -12.41 15.36
N HIS A 43 2.06 -11.41 14.66
CA HIS A 43 1.26 -11.60 13.45
C HIS A 43 2.09 -11.47 12.17
N PHE A 44 3.30 -10.91 12.26
CA PHE A 44 4.16 -10.67 11.12
C PHE A 44 5.39 -11.57 11.14
N ASN A 45 5.75 -12.14 9.99
CA ASN A 45 7.00 -12.87 9.85
C ASN A 45 8.18 -11.89 9.68
N PRO A 46 9.13 -11.80 10.63
CA PRO A 46 10.26 -10.87 10.57
C PRO A 46 11.16 -11.10 9.35
N ALA A 47 11.29 -12.35 8.88
CA ALA A 47 12.09 -12.67 7.70
C ALA A 47 11.46 -12.10 6.41
N SER A 48 10.13 -12.10 6.30
CA SER A 48 9.41 -11.52 5.16
C SER A 48 9.43 -9.98 5.16
N LEU A 49 9.53 -9.37 6.34
CA LEU A 49 9.75 -7.93 6.51
C LEU A 49 11.19 -7.53 6.17
N ALA A 50 12.18 -8.26 6.69
CA ALA A 50 13.61 -8.01 6.45
C ALA A 50 13.99 -8.17 4.98
N ASN A 51 13.39 -9.14 4.28
CA ASN A 51 13.64 -9.39 2.86
C ASN A 51 12.89 -8.43 1.91
N GLY A 52 12.15 -7.44 2.42
CA GLY A 52 11.44 -6.43 1.62
C GLY A 52 10.25 -6.95 0.81
N ARG A 53 9.95 -8.25 0.87
CA ARG A 53 8.84 -8.88 0.13
C ARG A 53 7.48 -8.33 0.54
N MET A 54 7.23 -8.23 1.85
CA MET A 54 5.99 -7.67 2.40
C MET A 54 5.81 -6.17 2.06
N PRO A 55 6.81 -5.30 2.32
CA PRO A 55 6.77 -3.90 1.88
C PRO A 55 6.46 -3.70 0.39
N ARG A 56 7.05 -4.51 -0.49
CA ARG A 56 6.80 -4.44 -1.93
C ARG A 56 5.42 -4.95 -2.32
N ALA A 57 4.96 -6.05 -1.72
CA ALA A 57 3.62 -6.58 -1.97
C ALA A 57 2.53 -5.57 -1.60
N LEU A 58 2.63 -4.95 -0.42
CA LEU A 58 1.69 -3.91 -0.01
C LEU A 58 1.72 -2.71 -0.97
N MET A 59 2.90 -2.28 -1.40
CA MET A 59 3.02 -1.18 -2.36
C MET A 59 2.37 -1.52 -3.71
N ALA A 60 2.54 -2.75 -4.20
CA ALA A 60 1.92 -3.19 -5.43
C ALA A 60 0.38 -3.15 -5.35
N VAL A 61 -0.20 -3.54 -4.21
CA VAL A 61 -1.66 -3.44 -3.99
C VAL A 61 -2.12 -1.97 -4.00
N ILE A 62 -1.39 -1.07 -3.33
CA ILE A 62 -1.71 0.36 -3.29
C ILE A 62 -1.62 0.98 -4.70
N LEU A 63 -0.56 0.69 -5.47
CA LEU A 63 -0.40 1.19 -6.83
C LEU A 63 -1.50 0.65 -7.76
N ASN A 64 -1.83 -0.63 -7.63
CA ASN A 64 -2.90 -1.24 -8.42
C ASN A 64 -4.27 -0.62 -8.09
N TYR A 65 -4.53 -0.33 -6.81
CA TYR A 65 -5.73 0.38 -6.40
C TYR A 65 -5.77 1.81 -6.95
N ALA A 66 -4.68 2.58 -6.77
CA ALA A 66 -4.59 3.96 -7.25
C ALA A 66 -4.74 4.06 -8.78
N SER A 67 -4.15 3.12 -9.51
CA SER A 67 -4.24 3.06 -10.98
C SER A 67 -5.65 2.72 -11.49
N ASN A 68 -6.44 2.00 -10.70
CA ASN A 68 -7.81 1.58 -11.04
C ASN A 68 -8.87 2.31 -10.21
N ILE A 69 -8.55 3.48 -9.63
CA ILE A 69 -9.45 4.21 -8.72
C ILE A 69 -10.81 4.57 -9.35
N ASN A 70 -10.86 4.69 -10.68
CA ASN A 70 -12.09 4.95 -11.45
C ASN A 70 -12.88 3.67 -11.81
N ASN A 71 -12.28 2.50 -11.65
CA ASN A 71 -12.82 1.17 -12.01
C ASN A 71 -12.63 0.16 -10.86
N ILE A 72 -12.92 0.56 -9.62
CA ILE A 72 -12.69 -0.25 -8.41
C ILE A 72 -13.39 -1.63 -8.47
N THR A 73 -14.47 -1.76 -9.24
CA THR A 73 -15.17 -3.03 -9.47
C THR A 73 -14.27 -4.14 -10.03
N GLU A 74 -13.21 -3.80 -10.79
CA GLU A 74 -12.25 -4.78 -11.33
C GLU A 74 -11.21 -5.28 -10.30
N LEU A 75 -11.09 -4.60 -9.15
CA LEU A 75 -10.12 -4.94 -8.11
C LEU A 75 -10.62 -6.00 -7.13
N ILE A 76 -11.93 -6.13 -6.97
CA ILE A 76 -12.58 -7.08 -6.04
C ILE A 76 -12.05 -8.51 -6.21
N PRO A 77 -12.01 -9.11 -7.42
CA PRO A 77 -11.55 -10.49 -7.58
C PRO A 77 -10.04 -10.72 -7.39
N LYS A 78 -9.23 -9.66 -7.18
CA LYS A 78 -7.78 -9.77 -6.90
C LYS A 78 -7.43 -9.62 -5.42
N LEU A 79 -8.41 -9.31 -4.58
CA LEU A 79 -8.25 -9.10 -3.13
C LEU A 79 -8.72 -10.31 -2.30
N GLU A 80 -9.43 -11.26 -2.92
CA GLU A 80 -9.84 -12.56 -2.37
C GLU A 80 -8.76 -13.63 -2.59
#